data_AF-A0A5B7JKT4-F1
#
_entry.id   AF-A0A5B7JKT4-F1
#
_cell.length_a   1.000
_cell.length_b   1.000
_cell.length_c   1.000
_cell.angle_alpha   90.00
_cell.angle_beta   90.00
_cell.angle_gamma   90.00
#
_symmetry.space_group_name_H-M   'P 1'
#
loop_
_entity.id
_entity.type
_entity.pdbx_description
1 polymer ?
#
loop_
_entity_poly.entity_id
_entity_poly.type
_entity_poly.pdbx_seq_one_letter_code
_entity_poly.pdbx_strand_id
1 'polypeptide(L)'
;MPPVEFTPENPYCRFKVVCYARIPSYHNEDGIVQIVIGKSLAEVEPYKQNFVSTLSGIFGNAEVVISEMFAAELPDRTNIRLYVQQTLGNGQCECYLLLLAHSVIFV
;
A
#
# COMPACT_ATOMS: atom_id res chain seq x y z
N MET A 1 56.55 1.80 9.43
CA MET A 1 55.43 1.12 10.11
C MET A 1 54.65 0.36 9.05
N PRO A 2 54.48 -0.96 9.18
CA PRO A 2 53.77 -1.75 8.19
C PRO A 2 52.27 -1.37 8.17
N PRO A 3 51.58 -1.53 7.02
CA PRO A 3 50.14 -1.29 6.92
C PRO A 3 49.37 -2.16 7.91
N VAL A 4 48.37 -1.58 8.59
CA VAL A 4 47.46 -2.34 9.44
C VAL A 4 46.57 -3.20 8.57
N GLU A 5 46.56 -4.52 8.83
CA GLU A 5 45.62 -5.45 8.22
C GLU A 5 44.32 -5.49 9.04
N PHE A 6 43.20 -5.31 8.35
CA PHE A 6 41.86 -5.37 8.93
C PHE A 6 41.26 -6.75 8.65
N THR A 7 41.24 -7.63 9.66
CA THR A 7 40.58 -8.94 9.60
C THR A 7 39.17 -8.88 10.20
N PRO A 8 38.25 -9.81 9.85
CA PRO A 8 36.90 -9.84 10.44
C PRO A 8 36.86 -9.98 11.97
N GLU A 9 37.90 -10.56 12.58
CA GLU A 9 38.07 -10.68 14.03
C GLU A 9 38.58 -9.37 14.67
N ASN A 10 38.90 -8.35 13.87
CA ASN A 10 39.43 -7.10 14.37
C ASN A 10 38.35 -6.34 15.18
N PRO A 11 38.60 -6.01 16.46
CA PRO A 11 37.62 -5.34 17.32
C PRO A 11 37.20 -3.94 16.84
N TYR A 12 37.95 -3.35 15.90
CA TYR A 12 37.61 -2.11 15.21
C TYR A 12 36.74 -2.32 13.96
N CYS A 13 36.66 -3.53 13.40
CA CYS A 13 35.79 -3.91 12.28
C CYS A 13 34.38 -4.26 12.77
N ARG A 14 33.63 -3.26 13.24
CA ARG A 14 32.22 -3.42 13.58
C ARG A 14 31.37 -3.12 12.34
N PHE A 15 30.61 -4.10 11.87
CA PHE A 15 29.59 -3.86 10.84
C PHE A 15 28.55 -2.88 11.37
N LYS A 16 28.49 -1.69 10.77
CA LYS A 16 27.40 -0.74 11.00
C LYS A 16 26.37 -0.95 9.90
N VAL A 17 25.27 -1.61 10.25
CA VAL A 17 24.13 -1.76 9.34
C VAL A 17 23.26 -0.51 9.46
N VAL A 18 22.98 0.12 8.32
CA VAL A 18 21.98 1.19 8.21
C VAL A 18 20.79 0.58 7.48
N CYS A 19 19.71 0.32 8.20
CA CYS A 19 18.46 -0.08 7.59
C CYS A 19 17.65 1.17 7.24
N TYR A 20 17.12 1.22 6.02
CA TYR A 20 16.17 2.25 5.63
C TYR A 20 14.75 1.71 5.82
N ALA A 21 14.03 2.25 6.79
CA ALA A 21 12.59 2.11 6.84
C ALA A 21 11.98 3.26 6.03
N ARG A 22 11.30 2.95 4.92
CA ARG A 22 10.58 3.97 4.16
C ARG A 22 9.43 4.48 5.05
N ILE A 23 9.47 5.77 5.39
CA ILE A 23 8.34 6.42 6.06
C ILE A 23 7.13 6.28 5.13
N PRO A 24 6.01 5.68 5.58
CA PRO A 24 4.84 5.53 4.75
C PRO A 24 4.32 6.91 4.33
N SER A 25 3.90 7.02 3.08
CA SER A 25 3.36 8.27 2.53
C SER A 25 1.93 8.58 3.02
N TYR A 26 1.29 7.62 3.69
CA TYR A 26 -0.09 7.68 4.15
C TYR A 26 -0.17 7.35 5.63
N HIS A 27 -1.10 7.99 6.33
CA HIS A 27 -1.43 7.70 7.71
C HIS A 27 -2.53 6.64 7.76
N ASN A 28 -2.59 5.90 8.86
CA ASN A 28 -3.67 4.92 9.04
C ASN A 28 -5.05 5.59 8.95
N GLU A 29 -5.18 6.80 9.47
CA GLU A 29 -6.42 7.59 9.45
C GLU A 29 -6.97 7.84 8.03
N ASP A 30 -6.12 7.79 7.01
CA ASP A 30 -6.54 7.95 5.61
C ASP A 30 -7.36 6.74 5.10
N GLY A 31 -7.27 5.58 5.76
CA GLY A 31 -8.04 4.37 5.42
C GLY A 31 -7.74 3.78 4.04
N ILE A 32 -6.60 4.16 3.44
CA ILE A 32 -6.25 3.75 2.08
C ILE A 32 -5.77 2.31 2.05
N VAL A 33 -6.35 1.53 1.13
CA VAL A 33 -5.97 0.17 0.80
C VAL A 33 -5.48 0.13 -0.64
N GLN A 34 -4.43 -0.67 -0.88
CA GLN A 34 -3.97 -0.99 -2.23
C GLN A 34 -4.28 -2.45 -2.59
N ILE A 35 -4.94 -2.65 -3.72
CA ILE A 35 -5.20 -3.97 -4.32
C ILE A 35 -4.36 -4.10 -5.58
N VAL A 36 -3.79 -5.28 -5.82
CA VAL A 36 -3.03 -5.58 -7.03
C VAL A 36 -3.82 -6.57 -7.89
N ILE A 37 -4.20 -6.15 -9.10
CA ILE A 37 -4.85 -7.03 -10.08
C ILE A 37 -3.80 -7.53 -11.06
N GLY A 38 -3.79 -8.84 -11.34
CA GLY A 38 -2.94 -9.50 -12.33
C GLY A 38 -3.37 -9.26 -13.77
N LYS A 39 -3.60 -8.00 -14.15
CA LYS A 39 -3.92 -7.56 -15.51
C LYS A 39 -3.30 -6.20 -15.80
N SER A 40 -3.08 -5.91 -17.08
CA SER A 40 -2.60 -4.60 -17.54
C SER A 40 -3.59 -3.48 -17.21
N LEU A 41 -3.09 -2.25 -17.07
CA LEU A 41 -3.92 -1.09 -16.76
C LEU A 41 -5.01 -0.87 -17.82
N ALA A 42 -4.66 -1.05 -19.09
CA ALA A 42 -5.58 -0.91 -20.22
C ALA A 42 -6.77 -1.88 -20.15
N GLU A 43 -6.57 -3.07 -19.59
CA GLU A 43 -7.63 -4.05 -19.40
C GLU A 43 -8.49 -3.75 -18.17
N VAL A 44 -7.94 -3.09 -17.14
CA VAL A 44 -8.63 -2.87 -15.86
C VAL A 44 -9.41 -1.55 -15.85
N GLU A 45 -8.88 -0.51 -16.48
CA GLU A 45 -9.47 0.84 -16.51
C GLU A 45 -10.96 0.85 -16.94
N PRO A 46 -11.39 0.10 -17.97
CA PRO A 46 -12.79 0.07 -18.39
C PRO A 46 -13.75 -0.49 -17.33
N TYR A 47 -13.24 -1.31 -16.41
CA TYR A 47 -14.05 -1.95 -15.35
C TYR A 47 -14.06 -1.13 -14.05
N LYS A 48 -13.41 0.03 -14.00
CA LYS A 48 -13.33 0.88 -12.80
C LYS A 48 -14.70 1.14 -12.18
N GLN A 49 -15.70 1.50 -12.99
CA GLN A 49 -17.05 1.79 -12.49
C GLN A 49 -17.77 0.54 -11.99
N ASN A 50 -17.58 -0.60 -12.66
CA ASN A 50 -18.13 -1.88 -12.21
C ASN A 50 -17.53 -2.27 -10.86
N PHE A 51 -16.22 -2.09 -10.69
CA PHE A 51 -15.50 -2.37 -9.46
C PHE A 51 -16.04 -1.55 -8.27
N VAL A 52 -16.22 -0.23 -8.46
CA VAL A 52 -16.85 0.64 -7.47
C VAL A 52 -18.24 0.15 -7.11
N SER A 53 -19.10 -0.09 -8.09
CA SER A 53 -20.48 -0.53 -7.85
C SER A 53 -20.55 -1.87 -7.11
N THR A 54 -19.71 -2.84 -7.49
CA THR A 54 -19.68 -4.16 -6.83
C THR A 54 -19.20 -4.06 -5.39
N LEU A 55 -18.13 -3.31 -5.13
CA LEU A 55 -17.63 -3.12 -3.77
C LEU A 55 -18.60 -2.33 -2.91
N SER A 56 -19.18 -1.24 -3.42
CA SER A 56 -20.18 -0.46 -2.69
C SER A 56 -21.40 -1.33 -2.35
N GLY A 57 -21.81 -2.24 -3.24
CA GLY A 57 -22.85 -3.23 -2.94
C GLY A 57 -22.50 -4.21 -1.80
N ILE A 58 -21.22 -4.53 -1.62
CA ILE A 58 -20.75 -5.38 -0.50
C ILE A 58 -20.72 -4.58 0.80
N PHE A 59 -20.27 -3.32 0.76
CA PHE A 59 -20.20 -2.45 1.94
C PHE A 59 -21.54 -1.78 2.31
N GLY A 60 -22.59 -1.99 1.51
CA GLY A 60 -23.95 -1.53 1.80
C GLY A 60 -24.10 -0.01 1.68
N ASN A 61 -24.24 0.68 2.82
CA ASN A 61 -24.43 2.13 2.87
C ASN A 61 -23.13 2.93 2.79
N ALA A 62 -21.97 2.27 2.69
CA ALA A 62 -20.69 2.93 2.53
C ALA A 62 -20.29 3.01 1.04
N GLU A 63 -19.74 4.15 0.65
CA GLU A 63 -19.27 4.43 -0.69
C GLU A 63 -17.79 4.08 -0.82
N VAL A 64 -17.46 3.29 -1.84
CA VAL A 64 -16.07 2.97 -2.18
C VAL A 64 -15.56 4.02 -3.16
N VAL A 65 -14.45 4.66 -2.80
CA VAL A 65 -13.81 5.67 -3.64
C VAL A 65 -12.44 5.17 -4.08
N ILE A 66 -12.23 5.09 -5.39
CA ILE A 66 -10.92 4.79 -5.98
C ILE A 66 -10.15 6.11 -6.08
N SER A 67 -9.10 6.25 -5.27
CA SER A 67 -8.21 7.41 -5.29
C SER A 67 -7.27 7.38 -6.50
N GLU A 68 -6.72 6.21 -6.83
CA GLU A 68 -5.72 6.09 -7.88
C GLU A 68 -5.75 4.69 -8.51
N MET A 69 -5.53 4.61 -9.83
CA MET A 69 -5.32 3.37 -10.56
C MET A 69 -4.10 3.54 -11.46
N PHE A 70 -3.10 2.65 -11.32
CA PHE A 70 -1.83 2.80 -12.03
C PHE A 70 -1.15 1.45 -12.26
N ALA A 71 -0.32 1.37 -13.30
CA ALA A 71 0.47 0.19 -13.58
C ALA A 71 1.46 -0.10 -12.44
N ALA A 72 1.58 -1.36 -12.05
CA ALA A 72 2.55 -1.77 -11.04
C ALA A 72 3.97 -1.82 -11.63
N GLU A 73 4.96 -1.85 -10.74
CA GLU A 73 6.38 -2.07 -11.12
C GLU A 73 6.59 -3.44 -11.78
N LEU A 74 5.74 -4.41 -11.42
CA LEU A 74 5.69 -5.73 -12.04
C LEU A 74 4.86 -5.69 -13.34
N PRO A 75 5.29 -6.38 -14.41
CA PRO A 75 4.57 -6.41 -15.68
C PRO A 75 3.18 -7.03 -15.52
N ASP A 76 2.24 -6.56 -16.35
CA ASP A 76 0.85 -7.03 -16.42
C ASP A 76 0.12 -7.01 -15.08
N ARG A 77 0.45 -6.03 -14.23
CA ARG A 77 -0.22 -5.80 -12.96
C ARG A 77 -0.65 -4.36 -12.81
N THR A 78 -1.78 -4.16 -12.14
CA THR A 78 -2.37 -2.86 -11.88
C THR A 78 -2.60 -2.70 -10.39
N ASN A 79 -2.12 -1.60 -9.82
CA ASN A 79 -2.43 -1.18 -8.47
C ASN A 79 -3.70 -0.32 -8.47
N ILE A 80 -4.62 -0.62 -7.58
CA ILE A 80 -5.81 0.17 -7.31
C ILE A 80 -5.73 0.62 -5.86
N ARG A 81 -5.64 1.93 -5.64
CA ARG A 81 -5.74 2.53 -4.30
C ARG A 81 -7.15 3.03 -4.09
N LEU A 82 -7.77 2.59 -3.02
CA LEU A 82 -9.14 2.94 -2.66
C LEU A 82 -9.27 3.14 -1.16
N TYR A 83 -10.31 3.85 -0.77
CA TYR A 83 -10.79 3.96 0.60
C TYR A 83 -12.32 3.84 0.60
N VAL A 84 -12.88 3.61 1.79
CA VAL A 84 -14.33 3.51 1.98
C VAL A 84 -14.76 4.64 2.88
N GLN A 85 -15.74 5.41 2.43
CA GLN A 85 -16.35 6.50 3.20
C GLN A 85 -17.82 6.20 3.47
N GLN A 86 -18.34 6.61 4.61
CA GLN A 86 -19.77 6.55 4.90
C GLN A 86 -20.29 7.94 5.24
N THR A 87 -21.38 8.32 4.56
CA THR A 87 -22.13 9.52 4.88
C THR A 87 -23.03 9.22 6.07
N LEU A 88 -22.74 9.85 7.20
CA LEU A 88 -23.56 9.80 8.40
C LEU A 88 -24.83 10.65 8.19
N GLY A 89 -25.89 10.36 8.95
CA GLY A 89 -27.18 11.07 8.85
C GLY A 89 -27.13 12.57 9.15
N ASN A 90 -26.01 13.08 9.66
CA ASN A 90 -25.71 14.49 9.88
C ASN A 90 -25.02 15.17 8.68
N GLY A 91 -24.78 14.45 7.59
CA GLY A 91 -24.08 14.95 6.39
C GLY A 91 -22.56 14.93 6.47
N GLN A 92 -21.96 14.37 7.53
CA GLN A 92 -20.51 14.18 7.61
C GLN A 92 -20.10 12.86 6.95
N CYS A 93 -19.00 12.88 6.20
CA CYS A 93 -18.39 11.67 5.63
C CYS A 93 -17.23 11.23 6.52
N GLU A 94 -17.27 10.01 7.03
CA GLU A 94 -16.15 9.40 7.76
C GLU A 94 -15.51 8.28 6.94
N CYS A 95 -14.18 8.29 6.85
CA CYS A 95 -13.40 7.24 6.22
C CYS A 95 -13.15 6.09 7.20
N TYR A 96 -13.39 4.86 6.78
CA TYR A 96 -13.08 3.68 7.59
C TYR A 96 -11.68 3.17 7.32
N LEU A 97 -10.96 2.86 8.41
CA LEU A 97 -9.73 2.09 8.36
C LEU A 97 -10.05 0.65 7.94
N LEU A 98 -9.86 0.34 6.67
CA LEU A 98 -9.84 -1.05 6.21
C LEU A 98 -8.50 -1.66 6.63
N LEU A 99 -8.48 -2.34 7.78
CA LEU A 99 -7.35 -3.14 8.23
C LEU A 99 -7.17 -4.36 7.32
N LEU A 100 -6.62 -4.17 6.13
CA LEU A 100 -6.01 -5.26 5.39
C LEU A 100 -4.59 -5.40 5.87
N ALA A 101 -4.43 -6.38 6.77
CA ALA A 101 -3.16 -6.83 7.29
C ALA A 101 -2.20 -7.14 6.13
N HIS A 102 -1.35 -6.16 5.79
CA HIS A 102 -0.10 -6.43 5.13
C HIS A 102 0.79 -7.14 6.16
N SER A 103 0.59 -8.44 6.30
CA SER A 103 1.58 -9.35 6.86
C SER A 103 2.77 -9.39 5.90
N VAL A 104 3.61 -8.36 5.97
CA VAL A 104 4.96 -8.43 5.41
C VAL A 104 5.83 -9.00 6.52
N ILE A 105 5.89 -10.33 6.57
CA ILE A 105 6.98 -11.05 7.22
C ILE A 105 8.23 -10.72 6.41
N PHE A 106 9.09 -9.85 6.95
CA PHE A 106 10.48 -9.78 6.50
C PHE A 106 11.21 -10.93 7.20
N VAL A 107 11.76 -11.84 6.39
CA VAL A 107 12.72 -12.89 6.81
C VAL A 107 13.95 -12.25 7.42
#